data_AF-A0A434QVE1-F1
#
_entry.id   AF-A0A434QVE1-F1
#
_cell.length_a   1.000
_cell.length_b   1.000
_cell.length_c   1.000
_cell.angle_alpha   90.00
_cell.angle_beta   90.00
_cell.angle_gamma   90.00
#
_symmetry.space_group_name_H-M   'P 1'
#
loop_
_entity.id
_entity.type
_entity.pdbx_description
1 polymer ?
#
loop_
_entity_poly.entity_id
_entity_poly.type
_entity_poly.pdbx_seq_one_letter_code
_entity_poly.pdbx_strand_id
1 'polypeptide(L)'
;LLGNAIWLGMEPSESISVMVAGEGFETMASLRVVMPKLSVAAATSANHLAGLSFPPDCRRLYIAADADAAGRHGIERLSRRAGEAGNLAIVLRPQLGDFNDDLRHLGPTRLAAWLSDQLAPEDARRFLTSG
;
A
#
# COMPACT_ATOMS: atom_id res chain seq x y z
N LEU A 1 6.18 -17.68 6.56
CA LEU A 1 4.82 -17.08 6.61
C LEU A 1 4.98 -15.58 6.82
N LEU A 2 4.62 -14.77 5.83
CA LEU A 2 4.78 -13.31 5.82
C LEU A 2 3.62 -12.61 6.54
N GLY A 3 3.50 -12.82 7.86
CA GLY A 3 2.38 -12.27 8.65
C GLY A 3 0.99 -12.74 8.19
N ASN A 4 -0.03 -12.48 9.00
CA ASN A 4 -1.42 -12.83 8.65
C ASN A 4 -2.01 -11.77 7.71
N ALA A 5 -1.52 -11.69 6.47
CA ALA A 5 -2.03 -10.76 5.46
C ALA A 5 -2.51 -11.50 4.21
N ILE A 6 -3.53 -10.95 3.57
CA ILE A 6 -3.99 -11.37 2.25
C ILE A 6 -3.14 -10.61 1.23
N TRP A 7 -2.34 -11.36 0.46
CA TRP A 7 -1.46 -10.79 -0.55
C TRP A 7 -2.13 -10.86 -1.93
N LEU A 8 -2.02 -9.78 -2.69
CA LEU A 8 -2.48 -9.71 -4.08
C LEU A 8 -1.30 -9.27 -4.97
N GLY A 9 -1.13 -9.92 -6.11
CA GLY A 9 -0.03 -9.61 -7.03
C GLY A 9 1.34 -10.04 -6.50
N MET A 10 1.41 -11.15 -5.76
CA MET A 10 2.68 -11.83 -5.48
C MET A 10 2.84 -13.02 -6.41
N GLU A 11 3.93 -13.04 -7.16
CA GLU A 11 4.37 -14.22 -7.91
C GLU A 11 5.42 -14.98 -7.10
N PRO A 12 5.38 -16.33 -7.01
CA PRO A 12 6.24 -17.12 -6.12
C PRO A 12 7.75 -16.93 -6.31
N SER A 13 8.18 -16.42 -7.46
CA SER A 13 9.59 -16.22 -7.81
C SER A 13 9.98 -14.75 -8.03
N GLU A 14 9.06 -13.82 -7.77
CA GLU A 14 9.34 -12.39 -7.94
C GLU A 14 9.95 -11.78 -6.67
N SER A 15 11.05 -11.05 -6.87
CA SER A 15 11.66 -10.24 -5.81
C SER A 15 10.84 -8.96 -5.62
N ILE A 16 10.23 -8.81 -4.45
CA ILE A 16 9.36 -7.68 -4.12
C ILE A 16 10.21 -6.57 -3.49
N SER A 17 10.63 -5.62 -4.32
CA SER A 17 11.41 -4.44 -3.87
C SER A 17 10.54 -3.28 -3.41
N VAL A 18 9.28 -3.22 -3.86
CA VAL A 18 8.30 -2.19 -3.52
C VAL A 18 6.98 -2.88 -3.25
N MET A 19 6.30 -2.51 -2.17
CA MET A 19 4.99 -3.06 -1.81
C MET A 19 4.08 -1.99 -1.20
N VAL A 20 2.76 -2.25 -1.22
CA VAL A 20 1.78 -1.51 -0.42
C VAL A 20 1.25 -2.40 0.70
N ALA A 21 1.01 -1.84 1.88
CA ALA A 21 0.27 -2.49 2.95
C ALA A 21 -0.84 -1.59 3.49
N GLY A 22 -1.95 -2.17 3.88
CA GLY A 22 -3.05 -1.49 4.58
C GLY A 22 -3.96 -2.49 5.29
N GLU A 23 -4.94 -1.98 6.03
CA GLU A 23 -5.86 -2.84 6.80
C GLU A 23 -6.95 -3.43 5.90
N GLY A 24 -7.63 -2.59 5.11
CA GLY A 24 -8.78 -2.95 4.29
C GLY A 24 -8.44 -3.73 3.02
N PHE A 25 -9.12 -4.86 2.80
CA PHE A 25 -9.01 -5.60 1.54
C PHE A 25 -9.52 -4.79 0.35
N GLU A 26 -10.66 -4.11 0.49
CA GLU A 26 -11.24 -3.27 -0.56
C GLU A 26 -10.32 -2.08 -0.89
N THR A 27 -9.69 -1.49 0.12
CA THR A 27 -8.65 -0.47 -0.04
C THR A 27 -7.49 -0.98 -0.90
N MET A 28 -6.93 -2.15 -0.57
CA MET A 28 -5.83 -2.75 -1.34
C MET A 28 -6.26 -3.16 -2.76
N ALA A 29 -7.48 -3.67 -2.92
CA ALA A 29 -8.02 -4.01 -4.23
C ALA A 29 -8.19 -2.77 -5.12
N SER A 30 -8.65 -1.65 -4.55
CA SER A 30 -8.84 -0.37 -5.25
C SER A 30 -7.50 0.18 -5.76
N LEU A 31 -6.44 0.09 -4.95
CA LEU A 31 -5.10 0.48 -5.37
C LEU A 31 -4.56 -0.40 -6.51
N ARG A 32 -4.86 -1.70 -6.53
CA ARG A 32 -4.44 -2.57 -7.65
C ARG A 32 -5.11 -2.25 -8.97
N VAL A 33 -6.28 -1.60 -8.97
CA VAL A 33 -6.92 -1.16 -10.23
C VAL A 33 -6.04 -0.16 -10.97
N VAL A 34 -5.38 0.73 -10.24
CA VAL A 34 -4.49 1.77 -10.80
C VAL A 34 -3.01 1.41 -10.73
N MET A 35 -2.64 0.41 -9.93
CA MET A 35 -1.27 -0.12 -9.80
C MET A 35 -1.23 -1.65 -9.97
N PRO A 36 -1.58 -2.21 -11.14
CA PRO A 36 -1.82 -3.65 -11.30
C PRO A 36 -0.59 -4.53 -11.09
N LYS A 37 0.61 -3.97 -11.29
CA LYS A 37 1.91 -4.64 -11.15
C LYS A 37 2.49 -4.56 -9.73
N LEU A 38 1.85 -3.84 -8.81
CA LEU A 38 2.36 -3.65 -7.46
C LEU A 38 1.82 -4.74 -6.53
N SER A 39 2.70 -5.38 -5.78
CA SER A 39 2.28 -6.32 -4.73
C SER A 39 1.67 -5.54 -3.57
N VAL A 40 0.48 -5.97 -3.14
CA VAL A 40 -0.23 -5.34 -2.01
C VAL A 40 -0.59 -6.37 -0.95
N ALA A 41 -0.56 -5.95 0.32
CA ALA A 41 -0.88 -6.76 1.48
C ALA A 41 -2.03 -6.14 2.28
N ALA A 42 -3.17 -6.82 2.33
CA ALA A 42 -4.28 -6.47 3.21
C ALA A 42 -4.13 -7.22 4.54
N ALA A 43 -3.81 -6.49 5.61
CA ALA A 43 -3.54 -7.08 6.92
C ALA A 43 -4.81 -7.39 7.73
N THR A 44 -5.98 -6.91 7.31
CA THR A 44 -7.31 -7.16 7.91
C THR A 44 -7.52 -6.66 9.35
N SER A 45 -6.49 -6.09 9.99
CA SER A 45 -6.60 -5.33 11.24
C SER A 45 -5.34 -4.50 11.51
N ALA A 46 -5.45 -3.45 12.32
CA ALA A 46 -4.32 -2.64 12.79
C ALA A 46 -3.22 -3.46 13.48
N ASN A 47 -3.60 -4.50 14.24
CA ASN A 47 -2.63 -5.37 14.94
C ASN A 47 -1.83 -6.23 13.97
N HIS A 48 -2.50 -6.82 12.98
CA HIS A 48 -1.81 -7.56 11.93
C HIS A 48 -0.97 -6.64 11.04
N LEU A 49 -1.45 -5.43 10.76
CA LEU A 49 -0.70 -4.44 9.99
C LEU A 49 0.60 -4.08 10.73
N ALA A 50 0.50 -3.78 12.04
CA ALA A 50 1.65 -3.51 12.89
C ALA A 50 2.64 -4.69 12.99
N GLY A 51 2.17 -5.92 12.78
CA GLY A 51 2.94 -7.16 12.82
C GLY A 51 3.40 -7.67 11.45
N LEU A 52 3.11 -6.96 10.36
CA LEU A 52 3.41 -7.40 8.99
C LEU A 52 4.91 -7.67 8.81
N SER A 53 5.24 -8.77 8.13
CA SER A 53 6.62 -9.10 7.76
C SER A 53 6.93 -8.57 6.37
N PHE A 54 8.16 -8.09 6.17
CA PHE A 54 8.59 -7.56 4.89
C PHE A 54 9.27 -8.64 4.05
N PRO A 55 9.07 -8.65 2.72
CA PRO A 55 9.92 -9.41 1.80
C PRO A 55 11.40 -9.04 2.00
N PRO A 56 12.34 -9.99 1.82
CA PRO A 56 13.76 -9.77 2.10
C PRO A 56 14.40 -8.68 1.23
N ASP A 57 13.93 -8.52 0.00
CA ASP A 57 14.43 -7.52 -0.94
C ASP A 57 13.64 -6.21 -0.92
N CYS A 58 12.65 -6.09 -0.02
CA CYS A 58 11.85 -4.89 0.11
C CYS A 58 12.77 -3.71 0.46
N ARG A 59 12.57 -2.59 -0.24
CA ARG A 59 13.27 -1.33 0.01
C ARG A 59 12.30 -0.19 0.26
N ARG A 60 11.05 -0.36 -0.21
CA ARG A 60 10.03 0.67 -0.12
C ARG A 60 8.69 0.08 0.25
N LEU A 61 8.13 0.63 1.31
CA LEU A 61 6.83 0.28 1.82
C LEU A 61 5.92 1.50 1.69
N TYR A 62 4.91 1.38 0.85
CA TYR A 62 3.78 2.29 0.88
C TYR A 62 2.76 1.79 1.91
N ILE A 63 2.30 2.67 2.79
CA ILE A 63 1.28 2.34 3.78
C ILE A 63 0.01 3.07 3.36
N ALA A 64 -0.96 2.34 2.86
CA ALA A 64 -2.24 2.90 2.49
C ALA A 64 -3.12 3.00 3.74
N ALA A 65 -3.47 4.23 4.05
CA ALA A 65 -4.15 4.59 5.26
C ALA A 65 -5.45 5.32 4.93
N ASP A 66 -6.56 4.74 5.38
CA ASP A 66 -7.87 5.37 5.27
C ASP A 66 -7.91 6.67 6.10
N ALA A 67 -8.88 7.55 5.84
CA ALA A 67 -8.95 8.86 6.49
C ALA A 67 -9.30 8.80 7.98
N ASP A 68 -9.76 7.65 8.50
CA ASP A 68 -10.15 7.53 9.90
C ASP A 68 -8.95 7.33 10.86
N ALA A 69 -9.20 7.58 12.14
CA ALA A 69 -8.16 7.56 13.17
C ALA A 69 -7.83 6.14 13.69
N ALA A 70 -8.62 5.11 13.36
CA ALA A 70 -8.57 3.81 14.04
C ALA A 70 -7.24 3.06 13.77
N GLY A 71 -6.65 3.25 12.59
CA GLY A 71 -5.42 2.58 12.16
C GLY A 71 -4.10 3.29 12.53
N ARG A 72 -4.14 4.47 13.16
CA ARG A 72 -2.94 5.34 13.31
C ARG A 72 -1.79 4.66 14.05
N HIS A 73 -2.08 4.01 15.18
CA HIS A 73 -1.07 3.29 15.96
C HIS A 73 -0.46 2.11 15.18
N GLY A 74 -1.27 1.45 14.34
CA GLY A 74 -0.82 0.37 13.47
C GLY A 74 0.16 0.87 12.41
N ILE A 75 -0.20 1.97 11.76
CA ILE A 75 0.64 2.66 10.75
C ILE A 75 1.95 3.15 11.37
N GLU A 76 1.91 3.81 12.52
CA GLU A 76 3.12 4.30 13.21
C GLU A 76 4.07 3.15 13.57
N ARG A 77 3.53 2.07 14.14
CA ARG A 77 4.33 0.89 14.52
C ARG A 77 4.90 0.18 13.30
N LEU A 78 4.13 0.05 12.22
CA LEU A 78 4.59 -0.52 10.95
C LEU A 78 5.70 0.34 10.33
N SER A 79 5.52 1.67 10.31
CA SER A 79 6.49 2.62 9.76
C SER A 79 7.81 2.56 10.50
N ARG A 80 7.77 2.51 11.84
CA ARG A 80 8.97 2.35 12.68
C ARG A 80 9.70 1.04 12.39
N ARG A 81 8.97 -0.09 12.34
CA ARG A 81 9.56 -1.40 12.03
C ARG A 81 10.14 -1.46 10.61
N ALA A 82 9.51 -0.79 9.65
CA ALA A 82 10.02 -0.67 8.30
C ALA A 82 11.36 0.07 8.31
N GLY A 83 11.47 1.19 9.01
CA GLY A 83 12.72 1.93 9.18
C GLY A 83 13.81 1.11 9.89
N GLU A 84 13.47 0.39 10.95
CA GLU A 84 14.38 -0.54 11.65
C GLU A 84 14.90 -1.66 10.73
N ALA A 85 14.11 -2.06 9.72
CA ALA A 85 14.48 -3.03 8.70
C ALA A 85 15.21 -2.40 7.49
N GLY A 86 15.45 -1.09 7.47
CA GLY A 86 16.10 -0.38 6.36
C GLY A 86 15.16 -0.01 5.19
N ASN A 87 13.85 -0.16 5.36
CA ASN A 87 12.84 0.17 4.35
C ASN A 87 12.41 1.64 4.47
N LEU A 88 12.25 2.31 3.33
CA LEU A 88 11.61 3.61 3.28
C LEU A 88 10.09 3.44 3.36
N ALA A 89 9.48 3.90 4.46
CA ALA A 89 8.04 3.90 4.65
C ALA A 89 7.43 5.24 4.20
N ILE A 90 6.45 5.20 3.30
CA ILE A 90 5.72 6.36 2.79
C ILE A 90 4.23 6.10 2.98
N VAL A 91 3.51 7.02 3.61
CA VAL A 91 2.08 6.86 3.84
C VAL A 91 1.30 7.46 2.67
N LEU A 92 0.42 6.67 2.06
CA LEU A 92 -0.52 7.09 1.03
C LEU A 92 -1.85 7.47 1.67
N ARG A 93 -2.43 8.58 1.20
CA ARG A 93 -3.70 9.12 1.66
C ARG A 93 -4.73 9.14 0.54
N PRO A 94 -5.98 8.73 0.80
CA PRO A 94 -7.09 8.98 -0.11
C PRO A 94 -7.42 10.47 -0.15
N GLN A 95 -8.14 10.89 -1.19
CA GLN A 95 -8.64 12.25 -1.35
C GLN A 95 -10.02 12.43 -0.68
N LEU A 96 -10.82 11.35 -0.61
CA LEU A 96 -12.10 11.26 0.08
C LEU A 96 -11.94 10.54 1.43
N GLY A 97 -12.80 9.56 1.74
CA GLY A 97 -12.75 8.77 2.97
C GLY A 97 -11.72 7.64 2.88
N ASP A 98 -11.83 6.80 1.86
CA ASP A 98 -10.90 5.71 1.58
C ASP A 98 -10.57 5.61 0.08
N PHE A 99 -9.63 4.73 -0.26
CA PHE A 99 -9.23 4.54 -1.65
C PHE A 99 -10.31 3.88 -2.52
N ASN A 100 -11.28 3.18 -1.92
CA ASN A 100 -12.42 2.64 -2.64
C ASN A 100 -13.41 3.75 -3.03
N ASP A 101 -13.69 4.67 -2.12
CA ASP A 101 -14.46 5.88 -2.37
C ASP A 101 -13.82 6.73 -3.46
N ASP A 102 -12.50 6.94 -3.40
CA ASP A 102 -11.77 7.63 -4.47
C ASP A 102 -11.97 6.94 -5.82
N LEU A 103 -11.75 5.63 -5.87
CA LEU A 103 -11.91 4.87 -7.11
C LEU A 103 -13.34 4.95 -7.65
N ARG A 104 -14.34 4.80 -6.79
CA ARG A 104 -15.76 4.76 -7.17
C ARG A 104 -16.31 6.11 -7.60
N HIS A 105 -15.93 7.19 -6.90
CA HIS A 105 -16.51 8.52 -7.11
C HIS A 105 -15.66 9.40 -8.04
N LEU A 106 -14.33 9.23 -8.02
CA LEU A 106 -13.40 10.05 -8.80
C LEU A 106 -12.90 9.34 -10.06
N GLY A 107 -12.97 8.01 -10.07
CA GLY A 107 -12.51 7.18 -11.17
C GLY A 107 -11.00 6.89 -11.15
N PRO A 108 -10.55 5.89 -11.93
CA PRO A 108 -9.17 5.39 -11.89
C PRO A 108 -8.15 6.44 -12.33
N THR A 109 -8.46 7.28 -13.32
CA THR A 109 -7.53 8.32 -13.81
C THR A 109 -7.23 9.35 -12.73
N ARG A 110 -8.24 9.81 -11.99
CA ARG A 110 -8.04 10.81 -10.93
C ARG A 110 -7.34 10.20 -9.71
N LEU A 111 -7.67 8.96 -9.36
CA LEU A 111 -6.95 8.23 -8.32
C LEU A 111 -5.47 8.02 -8.68
N ALA A 112 -5.17 7.63 -9.92
CA ALA A 112 -3.78 7.47 -10.38
C ALA A 112 -3.00 8.78 -10.35
N ALA A 113 -3.61 9.89 -10.79
CA ALA A 113 -2.99 11.22 -10.71
C ALA A 113 -2.71 11.63 -9.25
N TRP A 114 -3.66 11.42 -8.34
CA TRP A 114 -3.50 11.72 -6.92
C TRP A 114 -2.40 10.88 -6.24
N LEU A 115 -2.27 9.62 -6.64
CA LEU A 115 -1.19 8.74 -6.16
C LEU A 115 0.17 9.14 -6.75
N SER A 116 0.21 9.64 -7.99
CA SER A 116 1.47 10.06 -8.63
C SER A 116 2.22 11.13 -7.83
N ASP A 117 1.50 12.01 -7.14
CA ASP A 117 2.09 13.07 -6.32
C ASP A 117 2.65 12.56 -4.98
N GLN A 118 2.23 11.36 -4.54
CA GLN A 118 2.62 10.75 -3.28
C GLN A 118 3.67 9.65 -3.43
N LEU A 119 3.72 9.02 -4.60
CA LEU A 119 4.71 8.00 -4.94
C LEU A 119 6.07 8.64 -5.21
N ALA A 120 7.12 7.83 -5.06
CA ALA A 120 8.43 8.22 -5.56
C ALA A 120 8.37 8.24 -7.10
N PRO A 121 9.05 9.18 -7.78
CA PRO A 121 8.90 9.36 -9.23
C PRO A 121 9.17 8.11 -10.06
N GLU A 122 10.13 7.28 -9.66
CA GLU A 122 10.45 6.01 -10.32
C GLU A 122 9.35 4.96 -10.15
N ASP A 123 8.67 4.95 -9.02
CA ASP A 123 7.59 4.00 -8.74
C ASP A 123 6.29 4.42 -9.40
N ALA A 124 5.99 5.73 -9.41
CA ALA A 124 4.87 6.27 -10.17
C ALA A 124 4.95 5.82 -11.64
N ARG A 125 6.11 5.97 -12.27
CA ARG A 125 6.34 5.53 -13.66
C ARG A 125 6.25 4.01 -13.85
N ARG A 126 6.67 3.23 -12.84
CA ARG A 126 6.72 1.76 -12.94
C ARG A 126 5.35 1.12 -12.70
N PHE A 127 4.57 1.64 -11.76
CA PHE A 127 3.40 0.96 -11.22
C PHE A 127 2.08 1.58 -11.64
N LEU A 128 1.98 2.89 -11.84
CA LEU A 128 0.70 3.50 -12.24
C LEU A 128 0.34 3.13 -13.68
N THR A 129 -0.94 2.88 -13.92
CA THR A 129 -1.47 2.78 -15.27
C THR A 129 -1.32 4.13 -15.98
N SER A 130 -0.80 4.12 -17.21
CA SER A 130 -0.90 5.28 -18.09
C SER A 130 -2.37 5.42 -18.48
N GLY A 131 -2.97 6.57 -18.16
CA GLY A 131 -4.32 6.93 -18.61
C GLY A 131 -4.40 7.13 -20.11
#